data_AF-A0A970MXB7-F1
#
_entry.id   AF-A0A970MXB7-F1
#
_cell.length_a   1.000
_cell.length_b   1.000
_cell.length_c   1.000
_cell.angle_alpha   90.00
_cell.angle_beta   90.00
_cell.angle_gamma   90.00
#
_symmetry.space_group_name_H-M   'P 1'
#
loop_
_entity.id
_entity.type
_entity.pdbx_description
1 polymer ?
#
loop_
_entity_poly.entity_id
_entity_poly.type
_entity_poly.pdbx_seq_one_letter_code
_entity_poly.pdbx_strand_id
1 'polypeptide(L)'
;MRGITNISGSATRLWRVFLPAVLMAMMAATAFAAPSFRGYTGLVLIPTARVLDVGDYDFGVTSEDREGSQLNNIFVTFSPKKNLELGANAFRAPGSDSRKLLVNAKYQLASETEEAASIAIGIIDLCNEIDATPYAVASKSIVRHARLFKNQRFSIRGHAGIGFGDMDALFVGLAAYAGNRIMLSVEWDSHDVNFGFRFTPVKGLRLHTAILGSSDTDHVGLGVSYTKRY
;
A
#
# COMPACT_ATOMS: atom_id res chain seq x y z
N MET A 1 -57.50 11.58 -8.32
CA MET A 1 -56.66 11.88 -7.13
C MET A 1 -55.95 10.58 -6.76
N ARG A 2 -54.63 10.38 -6.72
CA ARG A 2 -53.41 11.22 -6.72
C ARG A 2 -52.35 10.57 -7.62
N GLY A 3 -51.47 11.38 -8.19
CA GLY A 3 -50.52 11.01 -9.24
C GLY A 3 -49.29 10.21 -8.78
N ILE A 4 -48.77 9.45 -9.73
CA ILE A 4 -47.48 8.76 -9.70
C ILE A 4 -46.42 9.77 -10.17
N THR A 5 -45.61 10.32 -9.25
CA THR A 5 -44.44 11.13 -9.61
C THR A 5 -43.21 10.23 -9.75
N ASN A 6 -42.82 10.03 -11.01
CA ASN A 6 -41.53 9.46 -11.42
C ASN A 6 -40.37 10.27 -10.82
N ILE A 7 -39.54 9.64 -9.98
CA ILE A 7 -38.24 10.17 -9.53
C ILE A 7 -37.14 9.39 -10.27
N SER A 8 -36.94 9.66 -11.56
CA SER A 8 -35.90 8.99 -12.36
C SER A 8 -35.07 9.97 -13.20
N GLY A 9 -34.71 11.13 -12.64
CA GLY A 9 -34.12 12.23 -13.42
C GLY A 9 -32.75 12.78 -12.98
N SER A 10 -32.37 12.70 -11.70
CA SER A 10 -31.23 13.49 -11.20
C SER A 10 -29.95 12.70 -10.91
N ALA A 11 -30.03 11.41 -10.54
CA ALA A 11 -28.85 10.59 -10.21
C ALA A 11 -27.97 10.28 -11.43
N THR A 12 -28.54 10.28 -12.65
CA THR A 12 -27.85 9.94 -13.89
C THR A 12 -27.09 11.10 -14.54
N ARG A 13 -27.16 12.33 -13.99
CA ARG A 13 -26.42 13.49 -14.52
C ARG A 13 -25.18 13.86 -13.71
N LEU A 14 -25.12 13.53 -12.42
CA LEU A 14 -24.00 13.90 -11.54
C LEU A 14 -22.73 13.06 -11.83
N TRP A 15 -22.88 11.77 -12.12
CA TRP A 15 -21.73 10.90 -12.43
C TRP A 15 -20.99 11.32 -13.71
N ARG A 16 -21.69 11.93 -14.68
CA ARG A 16 -21.09 12.39 -15.95
C ARG A 16 -20.21 13.63 -15.83
N VAL A 17 -20.33 14.40 -14.74
CA VAL A 17 -19.53 15.60 -14.47
C VAL A 17 -18.43 15.33 -13.44
N PHE A 18 -18.68 14.43 -12.47
CA PHE A 18 -17.68 14.02 -11.48
C PHE A 18 -16.59 13.12 -12.06
N LEU A 19 -16.93 12.18 -12.95
CA LEU A 19 -15.96 11.27 -13.58
C LEU A 19 -14.86 12.01 -14.38
N PRO A 20 -15.18 13.01 -15.25
CA PRO A 20 -14.14 13.78 -15.93
C PRO A 20 -13.36 14.71 -14.98
N ALA A 21 -13.96 15.25 -13.92
CA ALA A 21 -13.24 16.07 -12.94
C ALA A 21 -12.22 15.25 -12.11
N VAL A 22 -12.56 14.00 -11.77
CA VAL A 22 -11.64 13.03 -11.15
C VAL A 22 -10.52 12.62 -12.12
N LEU A 23 -10.83 12.48 -13.42
CA LEU A 23 -9.85 12.19 -14.48
C LEU A 23 -8.92 13.38 -14.81
N MET A 24 -9.41 14.62 -14.71
CA MET A 24 -8.67 15.84 -15.07
C MET A 24 -7.65 16.25 -14.01
N ALA A 25 -7.80 15.77 -12.77
CA ALA A 25 -6.85 16.08 -11.72
C ALA A 25 -5.53 15.27 -11.82
N MET A 26 -5.42 14.23 -12.67
CA MET A 26 -4.29 13.27 -12.71
C MET A 26 -2.91 13.79 -13.19
N MET A 27 -2.57 15.06 -12.98
CA MET A 27 -1.26 15.61 -13.36
C MET A 27 -0.10 15.16 -12.44
N ALA A 28 0.93 14.68 -13.13
CA ALA A 28 2.32 14.38 -12.78
C ALA A 28 2.73 14.35 -11.31
N ALA A 29 2.94 13.13 -10.80
CA ALA A 29 3.95 12.81 -9.82
C ALA A 29 4.40 11.37 -10.10
N THR A 30 5.60 10.97 -9.72
CA THR A 30 6.09 9.61 -9.98
C THR A 30 5.38 8.58 -9.09
N ALA A 31 5.21 7.33 -9.51
CA ALA A 31 4.71 6.28 -8.63
C ALA A 31 5.73 6.11 -7.49
N PHE A 32 5.30 6.22 -6.23
CA PHE A 32 6.21 6.33 -5.07
C PHE A 32 6.23 5.08 -4.21
N ALA A 33 7.29 4.92 -3.41
CA ALA A 33 7.37 3.93 -2.36
C ALA A 33 6.30 4.31 -1.31
N ALA A 34 5.16 3.66 -1.38
CA ALA A 34 3.99 3.94 -0.56
C ALA A 34 3.96 2.97 0.63
N PRO A 35 3.45 3.40 1.81
CA PRO A 35 3.41 2.53 2.97
C PRO A 35 2.38 1.42 2.81
N SER A 36 2.71 0.26 3.35
CA SER A 36 1.77 -0.82 3.66
C SER A 36 0.90 -0.46 4.86
N PHE A 37 -0.04 -1.33 5.21
CA PHE A 37 -0.81 -1.24 6.45
C PHE A 37 0.06 -1.41 7.70
N ARG A 38 1.32 -1.83 7.54
CA ARG A 38 2.33 -1.97 8.60
C ARG A 38 3.36 -0.83 8.57
N GLY A 39 3.28 0.09 7.61
CA GLY A 39 4.05 1.34 7.56
C GLY A 39 5.34 1.30 6.74
N TYR A 40 5.99 0.16 6.57
CA TYR A 40 7.10 0.02 5.62
C TYR A 40 6.61 0.13 4.17
N THR A 41 7.52 0.41 3.23
CA THR A 41 7.12 0.55 1.83
C THR A 41 6.69 -0.79 1.22
N GLY A 42 5.48 -0.86 0.70
CA GLY A 42 4.82 -2.15 0.44
C GLY A 42 3.57 -2.06 -0.43
N LEU A 43 2.98 -3.22 -0.66
CA LEU A 43 1.58 -3.35 -1.06
C LEU A 43 0.71 -3.29 0.20
N VAL A 44 -0.35 -4.08 0.32
CA VAL A 44 -1.25 -4.01 1.47
C VAL A 44 -0.52 -4.50 2.72
N LEU A 45 -0.03 -5.74 2.70
CA LEU A 45 0.73 -6.39 3.79
C LEU A 45 2.10 -6.86 3.33
N ILE A 46 2.36 -7.06 2.04
CA ILE A 46 3.69 -7.54 1.61
C ILE A 46 4.68 -6.38 1.37
N PRO A 47 5.99 -6.59 1.62
CA PRO A 47 6.98 -5.58 1.37
C PRO A 47 7.30 -5.53 -0.14
N THR A 48 7.80 -4.38 -0.59
CA THR A 48 8.40 -4.27 -1.93
C THR A 48 9.89 -3.94 -1.83
N ALA A 49 10.64 -4.16 -2.90
CA ALA A 49 12.08 -3.88 -2.93
C ALA A 49 12.44 -2.39 -2.97
N ARG A 50 11.44 -1.51 -2.98
CA ARG A 50 11.66 -0.07 -2.91
C ARG A 50 11.90 0.37 -1.46
N VAL A 51 12.54 1.52 -1.35
CA VAL A 51 12.68 2.30 -0.12
C VAL A 51 12.25 3.74 -0.39
N LEU A 52 12.01 4.52 0.66
CA LEU A 52 11.88 5.98 0.56
C LEU A 52 13.20 6.63 0.09
N ASP A 53 13.10 7.80 -0.55
CA ASP A 53 14.28 8.59 -0.94
C ASP A 53 14.97 9.19 0.30
N VAL A 54 16.23 9.60 0.18
CA VAL A 54 17.00 10.11 1.33
C VAL A 54 16.35 11.37 1.89
N GLY A 55 16.05 11.39 3.19
CA GLY A 55 15.38 12.50 3.84
C GLY A 55 13.85 12.43 3.79
N ASP A 56 13.28 11.56 2.95
CA ASP A 56 11.83 11.34 2.90
C ASP A 56 11.38 10.61 4.15
N TYR A 57 10.21 11.01 4.64
CA TYR A 57 9.49 10.28 5.68
C TYR A 57 8.02 10.17 5.34
N ASP A 58 7.39 9.17 5.93
CA ASP A 58 6.00 8.86 5.79
C ASP A 58 5.40 8.58 7.16
N PHE A 59 4.18 9.02 7.39
CA PHE A 59 3.44 8.69 8.60
C PHE A 59 1.99 8.44 8.26
N GLY A 60 1.32 7.62 9.05
CA GLY A 60 -0.06 7.30 8.77
C GLY A 60 -0.75 6.55 9.88
N VAL A 61 -2.04 6.40 9.68
CA VAL A 61 -2.93 5.61 10.53
C VAL A 61 -3.71 4.65 9.65
N THR A 62 -3.79 3.40 10.06
CA THR A 62 -4.59 2.36 9.41
C THR A 62 -5.45 1.65 10.46
N SER A 63 -6.60 1.17 10.03
CA SER A 63 -7.51 0.36 10.82
C SER A 63 -7.92 -0.85 9.98
N GLU A 64 -7.91 -2.02 10.59
CA GLU A 64 -8.38 -3.26 10.00
C GLU A 64 -9.46 -3.85 10.91
N ASP A 65 -10.58 -4.27 10.34
CA ASP A 65 -11.58 -5.05 11.07
C ASP A 65 -11.18 -6.53 10.99
N ARG A 66 -10.75 -7.12 12.11
CA ARG A 66 -10.36 -8.53 12.23
C ARG A 66 -11.18 -9.21 13.31
N GLU A 67 -11.90 -10.27 12.93
CA GLU A 67 -12.65 -11.15 13.85
C GLU A 67 -13.49 -10.41 14.92
N GLY A 68 -14.16 -9.32 14.52
CA GLY A 68 -15.00 -8.52 15.43
C GLY A 68 -14.25 -7.51 16.30
N SER A 69 -12.98 -7.25 16.00
CA SER A 69 -12.16 -6.24 16.68
C SER A 69 -11.39 -5.37 15.69
N GLN A 70 -11.14 -4.12 16.09
CA GLN A 70 -10.40 -3.17 15.26
C GLN A 70 -8.92 -3.17 15.62
N LEU A 71 -8.08 -3.59 14.68
CA LEU A 71 -6.64 -3.41 14.74
C LEU A 71 -6.30 -2.01 14.23
N ASN A 72 -6.02 -1.10 15.16
CA ASN A 72 -5.59 0.26 14.84
C ASN A 72 -4.08 0.35 14.89
N ASN A 73 -3.47 0.81 13.81
CA ASN A 73 -2.03 0.98 13.66
C ASN A 73 -1.69 2.44 13.36
N ILE A 74 -0.65 2.95 14.02
CA ILE A 74 -0.03 4.24 13.72
C ILE A 74 1.41 3.96 13.35
N PHE A 75 1.89 4.50 12.24
CA PHE A 75 3.24 4.25 11.77
C PHE A 75 3.98 5.50 11.36
N VAL A 76 5.31 5.41 11.41
CA VAL A 76 6.26 6.34 10.84
C VAL A 76 7.38 5.57 10.16
N THR A 77 7.81 6.04 8.99
CA THR A 77 8.89 5.45 8.21
C THR A 77 9.79 6.57 7.68
N PHE A 78 11.09 6.37 7.68
CA PHE A 78 12.09 7.37 7.33
C PHE A 78 13.29 6.72 6.64
N SER A 79 13.86 7.41 5.65
CA SER A 79 15.10 7.00 4.98
C SER A 79 16.27 7.92 5.33
N PRO A 80 17.10 7.58 6.35
CA PRO A 80 18.23 8.42 6.76
C PRO A 80 19.38 8.41 5.76
N LYS A 81 19.49 7.36 4.94
CA LYS A 81 20.58 7.15 4.00
C LYS A 81 20.04 6.49 2.75
N LYS A 82 20.77 6.67 1.64
CA LYS A 82 20.47 5.97 0.39
C LYS A 82 20.33 4.48 0.65
N ASN A 83 19.29 3.89 0.09
CA ASN A 83 18.95 2.47 0.18
C ASN A 83 18.50 1.96 1.55
N LEU A 84 18.50 2.77 2.61
CA LEU A 84 18.10 2.35 3.95
C LEU A 84 16.76 3.00 4.33
N GLU A 85 15.79 2.17 4.69
CA GLU A 85 14.50 2.56 5.24
C GLU A 85 14.37 1.99 6.66
N LEU A 86 13.98 2.85 7.60
CA LEU A 86 13.67 2.50 8.98
C LEU A 86 12.22 2.88 9.26
N GLY A 87 11.49 2.01 9.93
CA GLY A 87 10.10 2.27 10.31
C GLY A 87 9.82 1.87 11.74
N ALA A 88 8.81 2.48 12.31
CA ALA A 88 8.23 2.04 13.56
C ALA A 88 6.71 2.12 13.42
N ASN A 89 6.01 1.13 13.95
CA ASN A 89 4.57 1.15 13.98
C ASN A 89 4.06 0.62 15.32
N ALA A 90 3.00 1.24 15.81
CA ALA A 90 2.41 0.94 17.09
C ALA A 90 0.95 0.60 16.90
N PHE A 91 0.56 -0.58 17.37
CA PHE A 91 -0.80 -1.08 17.23
C PHE A 91 -1.30 -1.70 18.52
N ARG A 92 -2.62 -1.74 18.65
CA ARG A 92 -3.29 -2.45 19.75
C ARG A 92 -3.89 -3.73 19.18
N ALA A 93 -3.45 -4.87 19.72
CA ALA A 93 -4.04 -6.15 19.37
C ALA A 93 -5.48 -6.24 19.92
N PRO A 94 -6.41 -6.88 19.19
CA PRO A 94 -7.72 -7.25 19.70
C PRO A 94 -7.65 -7.85 21.10
N GLY A 95 -8.45 -7.34 22.04
CA GLY A 95 -8.52 -7.86 23.41
C GLY A 95 -7.31 -7.55 24.31
N SER A 96 -6.33 -6.78 23.85
CA SER A 96 -5.19 -6.33 24.67
C SER A 96 -5.30 -4.86 25.06
N ASP A 97 -5.00 -4.55 26.32
CA ASP A 97 -4.84 -3.18 26.81
C ASP A 97 -3.46 -2.59 26.44
N SER A 98 -2.46 -3.45 26.19
CA SER A 98 -1.11 -3.04 25.85
C SER A 98 -0.95 -2.76 24.35
N ARG A 99 -0.24 -1.67 24.05
CA ARG A 99 0.16 -1.31 22.68
C ARG A 99 1.51 -1.97 22.40
N LYS A 100 1.61 -2.69 21.29
CA LYS A 100 2.87 -3.25 20.79
C LYS A 100 3.57 -2.24 19.89
N LEU A 101 4.89 -2.21 19.93
CA LEU A 101 5.73 -1.35 19.09
C LEU A 101 6.64 -2.24 18.24
N LEU A 102 6.39 -2.29 16.94
CA LEU A 102 7.31 -2.98 16.02
C LEU A 102 8.25 -1.97 15.40
N VAL A 103 9.50 -2.37 15.30
CA VAL A 103 10.54 -1.62 14.60
C VAL A 103 10.90 -2.39 13.34
N ASN A 104 10.89 -1.72 12.19
CA ASN A 104 11.11 -2.32 10.88
C ASN A 104 12.37 -1.72 10.26
N ALA A 105 13.12 -2.53 9.52
CA ALA A 105 14.26 -2.07 8.75
C ALA A 105 14.29 -2.74 7.38
N LYS A 106 14.67 -1.99 6.35
CA LYS A 106 14.83 -2.48 4.99
C LYS A 106 16.03 -1.85 4.32
N TYR A 107 16.79 -2.67 3.62
CA TYR A 107 17.93 -2.24 2.82
C TYR A 107 17.78 -2.67 1.36
N GLN A 108 17.75 -1.72 0.44
CA GLN A 108 17.75 -1.97 -1.00
C GLN A 108 19.17 -2.32 -1.47
N LEU A 109 19.37 -3.58 -1.84
CA LEU A 109 20.64 -4.10 -2.34
C LEU A 109 20.90 -3.63 -3.77
N ALA A 110 19.86 -3.66 -4.61
CA ALA A 110 19.94 -3.28 -6.01
C ALA A 110 18.71 -2.46 -6.42
N SER A 111 18.95 -1.35 -7.10
CA SER A 111 17.87 -0.58 -7.75
C SER A 111 17.47 -1.24 -9.07
N GLU A 112 16.23 -1.06 -9.46
CA GLU A 112 15.69 -1.63 -10.69
C GLU A 112 16.35 -1.00 -11.92
N THR A 113 16.75 -1.81 -12.90
CA THR A 113 17.22 -1.35 -14.23
C THR A 113 16.27 -1.83 -15.32
N GLU A 114 16.58 -1.60 -16.60
CA GLU A 114 15.80 -2.18 -17.70
C GLU A 114 15.91 -3.71 -17.72
N GLU A 115 17.09 -4.25 -17.42
CA GLU A 115 17.39 -5.68 -17.49
C GLU A 115 17.16 -6.39 -16.14
N ALA A 116 17.40 -5.71 -15.01
CA ALA A 116 17.38 -6.33 -13.69
C ALA A 116 16.22 -5.84 -12.80
N ALA A 117 15.72 -6.71 -11.94
CA ALA A 117 14.78 -6.35 -10.87
C ALA A 117 15.51 -5.58 -9.76
N SER A 118 14.78 -4.72 -9.03
CA SER A 118 15.28 -4.23 -7.74
C SER A 118 15.23 -5.34 -6.72
N ILE A 119 16.19 -5.39 -5.81
CA ILE A 119 16.28 -6.38 -4.73
C ILE A 119 16.44 -5.64 -3.41
N ALA A 120 15.70 -6.07 -2.39
CA ALA A 120 15.89 -5.62 -1.01
C ALA A 120 15.83 -6.79 -0.03
N ILE A 121 16.47 -6.60 1.10
CA ILE A 121 16.31 -7.42 2.29
C ILE A 121 15.76 -6.54 3.41
N GLY A 122 15.06 -7.14 4.35
CA GLY A 122 14.60 -6.41 5.51
C GLY A 122 14.17 -7.33 6.63
N ILE A 123 13.72 -6.70 7.70
CA ILE A 123 13.14 -7.35 8.87
C ILE A 123 11.98 -6.50 9.35
N ILE A 124 10.85 -7.17 9.57
CA ILE A 124 9.70 -6.62 10.26
C ILE A 124 9.81 -7.07 11.70
N ASP A 125 9.48 -6.18 12.63
CA ASP A 125 9.55 -6.46 14.06
C ASP A 125 10.93 -6.89 14.57
N LEU A 126 11.94 -6.04 14.35
CA LEU A 126 13.31 -6.21 14.83
C LEU A 126 13.39 -6.45 16.37
N CYS A 127 12.40 -5.97 17.11
CA CYS A 127 12.32 -6.12 18.57
C CYS A 127 11.61 -7.40 19.03
N ASN A 128 11.05 -8.19 18.10
CA ASN A 128 10.37 -9.46 18.36
C ASN A 128 9.19 -9.32 19.36
N GLU A 129 8.36 -8.29 19.19
CA GLU A 129 7.15 -8.05 20.00
C GLU A 129 5.96 -8.95 19.60
N ILE A 130 5.93 -9.37 18.34
CA ILE A 130 5.06 -10.43 17.80
C ILE A 130 5.95 -11.57 17.30
N ASP A 131 6.70 -11.31 16.24
CA ASP A 131 7.55 -12.28 15.57
C ASP A 131 8.52 -11.59 14.61
N ALA A 132 9.82 -11.73 14.88
CA ALA A 132 10.87 -11.17 14.05
C ALA A 132 10.84 -11.82 12.66
N THR A 133 10.51 -11.01 11.66
CA THR A 133 10.15 -11.47 10.31
C THR A 133 11.17 -10.96 9.29
N PRO A 134 12.32 -11.64 9.13
CA PRO A 134 13.28 -11.33 8.08
C PRO A 134 12.73 -11.73 6.72
N TYR A 135 13.05 -10.97 5.68
CA TYR A 135 12.60 -11.23 4.32
C TYR A 135 13.59 -10.76 3.25
N ALA A 136 13.43 -11.30 2.05
CA ALA A 136 14.05 -10.82 0.83
C ALA A 136 12.98 -10.65 -0.26
N VAL A 137 13.07 -9.59 -1.05
CA VAL A 137 12.09 -9.27 -2.08
C VAL A 137 12.75 -8.75 -3.34
N ALA A 138 12.27 -9.24 -4.48
CA ALA A 138 12.53 -8.71 -5.80
C ALA A 138 11.32 -7.92 -6.31
N SER A 139 11.55 -6.87 -7.08
CA SER A 139 10.47 -6.10 -7.71
C SER A 139 10.85 -5.61 -9.10
N LYS A 140 9.93 -5.71 -10.06
CA LYS A 140 10.18 -5.37 -11.46
C LYS A 140 8.95 -4.75 -12.09
N SER A 141 9.14 -3.67 -12.84
CA SER A 141 8.09 -3.10 -13.68
C SER A 141 7.93 -4.00 -14.91
N ILE A 142 6.75 -4.61 -15.02
CA ILE A 142 6.37 -5.50 -16.13
C ILE A 142 5.93 -4.66 -17.33
N VAL A 143 5.11 -3.64 -17.06
CA VAL A 143 4.65 -2.68 -18.06
C VAL A 143 5.07 -1.29 -17.61
N ARG A 144 5.88 -0.62 -18.42
CA ARG A 144 6.34 0.75 -18.17
C ARG A 144 5.62 1.71 -19.10
N HIS A 145 4.93 2.68 -18.51
CA HIS A 145 4.40 3.84 -19.22
C HIS A 145 3.53 3.54 -20.44
N ALA A 146 2.72 2.48 -20.39
CA ALA A 146 1.69 2.24 -21.40
C ALA A 146 0.72 3.43 -21.43
N ARG A 147 0.35 3.89 -22.62
CA ARG A 147 -0.61 4.98 -22.79
C ARG A 147 -2.01 4.35 -22.85
N LEU A 148 -2.77 4.45 -21.76
CA LEU A 148 -4.16 3.95 -21.75
C LEU A 148 -5.11 4.96 -22.41
N PHE A 149 -4.90 6.27 -22.16
CA PHE A 149 -5.68 7.39 -22.71
C PHE A 149 -4.77 8.62 -22.93
N LYS A 150 -5.23 9.63 -23.69
CA LYS A 150 -4.53 10.88 -24.09
C LYS A 150 -3.82 11.60 -22.91
N ASN A 151 -2.63 11.14 -22.53
CA ASN A 151 -1.73 11.59 -21.45
C ASN A 151 -1.78 10.85 -20.10
N GLN A 152 -2.51 9.74 -19.97
CA GLN A 152 -2.43 8.91 -18.75
C GLN A 152 -1.41 7.79 -18.93
N ARG A 153 -0.42 7.77 -18.04
CA ARG A 153 0.60 6.71 -17.97
C ARG A 153 0.07 5.59 -17.08
N PHE A 154 0.07 4.39 -17.62
CA PHE A 154 -0.23 3.17 -16.92
C PHE A 154 1.05 2.37 -16.71
N SER A 155 1.21 1.76 -15.54
CA SER A 155 2.31 0.85 -15.28
C SER A 155 1.87 -0.33 -14.42
N ILE A 156 2.44 -1.49 -14.68
CA ILE A 156 2.27 -2.69 -13.85
C ILE A 156 3.61 -3.05 -13.27
N ARG A 157 3.64 -3.36 -11.97
CA ARG A 157 4.82 -3.83 -11.26
C ARG A 157 4.51 -5.14 -10.55
N GLY A 158 5.44 -6.09 -10.66
CA GLY A 158 5.42 -7.33 -9.91
C GLY A 158 6.42 -7.34 -8.77
N HIS A 159 6.08 -8.11 -7.75
CA HIS A 159 6.80 -8.29 -6.51
C HIS A 159 6.79 -9.76 -6.16
N ALA A 160 7.94 -10.32 -5.80
CA ALA A 160 8.05 -11.69 -5.33
C ALA A 160 9.16 -11.76 -4.28
N GLY A 161 8.94 -12.50 -3.22
CA GLY A 161 9.90 -12.60 -2.14
C GLY A 161 9.65 -13.79 -1.24
N ILE A 162 10.59 -13.98 -0.33
CA ILE A 162 10.52 -14.99 0.72
C ILE A 162 10.63 -14.28 2.06
N GLY A 163 9.80 -14.70 3.01
CA GLY A 163 9.84 -14.28 4.40
C GLY A 163 10.01 -15.47 5.34
N PHE A 164 10.26 -15.15 6.59
CA PHE A 164 10.19 -16.06 7.73
C PHE A 164 9.34 -15.41 8.82
N GLY A 165 8.95 -16.17 9.85
CA GLY A 165 8.12 -15.65 10.93
C GLY A 165 6.68 -15.41 10.47
N ASP A 166 6.15 -14.20 10.66
CA ASP A 166 4.78 -13.81 10.26
C ASP A 166 4.57 -13.83 8.73
N MET A 167 5.66 -13.71 7.96
CA MET A 167 5.66 -13.99 6.51
C MET A 167 6.14 -15.42 6.30
N ASP A 168 5.23 -16.37 6.39
CA ASP A 168 5.56 -17.79 6.33
C ASP A 168 5.76 -18.25 4.88
N ALA A 169 7.02 -18.19 4.43
CA ALA A 169 7.51 -18.60 3.11
C ALA A 169 7.28 -17.59 1.96
N LEU A 170 6.67 -18.02 0.86
CA LEU A 170 6.65 -17.28 -0.40
C LEU A 170 5.57 -16.20 -0.37
N PHE A 171 5.87 -15.01 -0.86
CA PHE A 171 4.87 -14.01 -1.14
C PHE A 171 5.03 -13.44 -2.54
N VAL A 172 3.91 -13.09 -3.17
CA VAL A 172 3.86 -12.46 -4.49
C VAL A 172 2.83 -11.35 -4.52
N GLY A 173 3.05 -10.36 -5.36
CA GLY A 173 2.05 -9.33 -5.57
C GLY A 173 2.22 -8.57 -6.87
N LEU A 174 1.12 -8.02 -7.33
CA LEU A 174 1.02 -7.18 -8.52
C LEU A 174 0.41 -5.84 -8.13
N ALA A 175 0.96 -4.77 -8.68
CA ALA A 175 0.40 -3.44 -8.54
C ALA A 175 0.26 -2.77 -9.91
N ALA A 176 -0.95 -2.32 -10.21
CA ALA A 176 -1.29 -1.52 -11.37
C ALA A 176 -1.46 -0.06 -10.95
N TYR A 177 -0.82 0.84 -11.68
CA TYR A 177 -0.82 2.27 -11.40
C TYR A 177 -1.45 3.01 -12.57
N ALA A 178 -2.44 3.83 -12.28
CA ALA A 178 -2.98 4.80 -13.23
C ALA A 178 -2.49 6.20 -12.81
N GLY A 179 -1.50 6.70 -13.55
CA GLY A 179 -0.77 7.92 -13.22
C GLY A 179 -0.07 7.82 -11.86
N ASN A 180 -0.30 8.83 -11.03
CA ASN A 180 0.30 9.00 -9.70
C ASN A 180 -0.73 8.94 -8.57
N ARG A 181 -2.02 8.82 -8.93
CA ARG A 181 -3.12 8.96 -8.01
C ARG A 181 -3.69 7.64 -7.58
N ILE A 182 -3.82 6.72 -8.53
CA ILE A 182 -4.55 5.48 -8.32
C ILE A 182 -3.55 4.32 -8.38
N MET A 183 -3.62 3.46 -7.37
CA MET A 183 -2.98 2.16 -7.37
C MET A 183 -4.04 1.11 -7.05
N LEU A 184 -4.06 0.04 -7.83
CA LEU A 184 -4.74 -1.21 -7.49
C LEU A 184 -3.66 -2.27 -7.25
N SER A 185 -3.86 -3.12 -6.26
CA SER A 185 -2.94 -4.22 -5.99
C SER A 185 -3.68 -5.49 -5.63
N VAL A 186 -3.03 -6.61 -5.94
CA VAL A 186 -3.34 -7.93 -5.42
C VAL A 186 -2.05 -8.52 -4.87
N GLU A 187 -2.12 -9.19 -3.73
CA GLU A 187 -1.00 -9.87 -3.11
C GLU A 187 -1.44 -11.21 -2.54
N TRP A 188 -0.49 -12.12 -2.39
CA TRP A 188 -0.63 -13.40 -1.75
C TRP A 188 0.60 -13.67 -0.90
N ASP A 189 0.41 -14.08 0.36
CA ASP A 189 1.45 -14.24 1.39
C ASP A 189 1.53 -15.67 1.95
N SER A 190 1.42 -16.67 1.06
CA SER A 190 1.33 -18.10 1.37
C SER A 190 0.01 -18.56 2.01
N HIS A 191 -0.73 -17.66 2.65
CA HIS A 191 -1.98 -17.99 3.34
C HIS A 191 -3.17 -17.36 2.66
N ASP A 192 -3.13 -16.04 2.49
CA ASP A 192 -4.31 -15.26 2.12
C ASP A 192 -4.04 -14.43 0.87
N VAL A 193 -5.13 -14.09 0.17
CA VAL A 193 -5.09 -13.15 -0.95
C VAL A 193 -5.68 -11.82 -0.49
N ASN A 194 -4.92 -10.74 -0.65
CA ASN A 194 -5.37 -9.40 -0.29
C ASN A 194 -5.51 -8.52 -1.52
N PHE A 195 -6.53 -7.67 -1.53
CA PHE A 195 -6.77 -6.67 -2.56
C PHE A 195 -6.60 -5.27 -1.97
N GLY A 196 -5.85 -4.42 -2.65
CA GLY A 196 -5.57 -3.06 -2.23
C GLY A 196 -6.03 -2.03 -3.25
N PHE A 197 -6.56 -0.92 -2.75
CA PHE A 197 -6.75 0.30 -3.53
C PHE A 197 -6.13 1.47 -2.78
N ARG A 198 -5.44 2.34 -3.52
CA ARG A 198 -4.90 3.59 -2.99
C ARG A 198 -5.28 4.75 -3.88
N PHE A 199 -5.66 5.85 -3.24
CA PHE A 199 -5.97 7.11 -3.90
C PHE A 199 -5.15 8.26 -3.31
N THR A 200 -4.48 9.04 -4.16
CA THR A 200 -3.68 10.21 -3.76
C THR A 200 -4.41 11.48 -4.24
N PRO A 201 -5.34 12.04 -3.44
CA PRO A 201 -6.14 13.20 -3.86
C PRO A 201 -5.29 14.46 -4.08
N VAL A 202 -4.28 14.65 -3.22
CA VAL A 202 -3.33 15.76 -3.24
C VAL A 202 -1.92 15.24 -2.97
N LYS A 203 -0.90 16.02 -3.34
CA LYS A 203 0.50 15.62 -3.15
C LYS A 203 0.78 15.31 -1.67
N GLY A 204 1.39 14.16 -1.41
CA GLY A 204 1.75 13.69 -0.07
C GLY A 204 0.64 12.90 0.61
N LEU A 205 -0.63 13.31 0.51
CA LEU A 205 -1.76 12.64 1.17
C LEU A 205 -2.26 11.43 0.37
N ARG A 206 -2.42 10.28 1.04
CA ARG A 206 -2.94 9.06 0.44
C ARG A 206 -4.02 8.41 1.29
N LEU A 207 -5.06 7.95 0.63
CA LEU A 207 -6.12 7.12 1.18
C LEU A 207 -5.87 5.67 0.78
N HIS A 208 -6.08 4.76 1.73
CA HIS A 208 -5.84 3.33 1.61
C HIS A 208 -7.14 2.60 1.91
N THR A 209 -7.50 1.65 1.06
CA THR A 209 -8.55 0.69 1.34
C THR A 209 -8.06 -0.70 0.96
N ALA A 210 -8.39 -1.71 1.74
CA ALA A 210 -8.02 -3.08 1.47
C ALA A 210 -9.15 -4.05 1.81
N ILE A 211 -9.20 -5.14 1.05
CA ILE A 211 -9.91 -6.36 1.43
C ILE A 211 -8.81 -7.36 1.78
N LEU A 212 -8.79 -7.81 3.02
CA LEU A 212 -7.83 -8.78 3.52
C LEU A 212 -8.53 -10.13 3.56
N GLY A 213 -8.00 -11.09 2.81
CA GLY A 213 -8.49 -12.46 2.87
C GLY A 213 -8.19 -13.06 4.24
N SER A 214 -9.08 -13.93 4.69
CA SER A 214 -8.80 -14.90 5.75
C SER A 214 -9.53 -16.19 5.42
N SER A 215 -9.10 -17.31 6.01
CA SER A 215 -9.70 -18.63 5.77
C SER A 215 -11.19 -18.71 6.12
N ASP A 216 -11.66 -17.87 7.04
CA ASP A 216 -13.05 -17.90 7.53
C ASP A 216 -13.89 -16.68 7.09
N THR A 217 -13.30 -15.48 6.96
CA THR A 217 -14.03 -14.24 6.59
C THR A 217 -13.13 -13.19 5.94
N ASP A 218 -13.70 -12.40 5.01
CA ASP A 218 -13.03 -11.22 4.48
C ASP A 218 -13.05 -10.05 5.48
N HIS A 219 -11.93 -9.37 5.59
CA HIS A 219 -11.71 -8.24 6.48
C HIS A 219 -11.51 -6.95 5.69
N VAL A 220 -11.97 -5.82 6.22
CA VAL A 220 -11.81 -4.51 5.56
C VAL A 220 -10.76 -3.68 6.27
N GLY A 221 -9.81 -3.19 5.50
CA GLY A 221 -8.79 -2.24 5.93
C GLY A 221 -9.05 -0.85 5.39
N LEU A 222 -8.90 0.18 6.21
CA LEU A 222 -8.93 1.59 5.82
C LEU A 222 -7.69 2.30 6.37
N GLY A 223 -7.21 3.33 5.69
CA GLY A 223 -6.11 4.13 6.21
C GLY A 223 -5.85 5.43 5.49
N VAL A 224 -5.08 6.28 6.14
CA VAL A 224 -4.60 7.55 5.63
C VAL A 224 -3.11 7.67 5.94
N SER A 225 -2.32 8.09 4.95
CA SER A 225 -0.89 8.39 5.13
C SER A 225 -0.51 9.72 4.50
N TYR A 226 0.58 10.29 4.99
CA TYR A 226 1.21 11.47 4.43
C TYR A 226 2.72 11.27 4.27
N THR A 227 3.18 11.36 3.03
CA THR A 227 4.61 11.30 2.70
C THR A 227 5.15 12.71 2.45
N LYS A 228 6.12 13.14 3.25
CA LYS A 228 6.87 14.39 3.02
C LYS A 228 8.18 14.09 2.30
N ARG A 229 8.52 14.97 1.37
CA ARG A 229 9.79 14.98 0.64
C ARG A 229 10.73 16.04 1.14
N TYR A 230 12.00 15.71 1.20
CA TYR A 230 13.08 16.67 1.41
C TYR A 230 13.70 17.11 0.08
#